data_AF-A0A7V9ZQ48-F1
#
_entry.id   AF-A0A7V9ZQ48-F1
#
_cell.length_a   1.000
_cell.length_b   1.000
_cell.length_c   1.000
_cell.angle_alpha   90.00
_cell.angle_beta   90.00
_cell.angle_gamma   90.00
#
_symmetry.space_group_name_H-M   'P 1'
#
loop_
_entity.id
_entity.type
_entity.pdbx_description
1 polymer ?
#
loop_
_entity_poly.entity_id
_entity_poly.type
_entity_poly.pdbx_seq_one_letter_code
_entity_poly.pdbx_strand_id
1 'polypeptide(L)'
;NNRKIAGVRFVPVRFTPKSSVFKNEECGGVNFIVTDRARFRPLQAGIEIAVAIRRLYPAQWKVDDYARLLANAETLAAVKRADEPETIMRLWADKLSEFRRARSRVLLYR
;
A
#
# COMPACT_ATOMS: atom_id res chain seq x y z
N ASN A 1 13.14 1.08 -2.90
CA ASN A 1 14.38 0.55 -2.29
C ASN A 1 15.02 1.50 -1.28
N ASN A 2 15.19 2.79 -1.57
CA ASN A 2 15.86 3.73 -0.65
C ASN A 2 15.21 3.84 0.74
N ARG A 3 13.88 3.65 0.82
CA ARG A 3 13.11 3.59 2.08
C ARG A 3 13.42 2.37 2.96
N LYS A 4 14.19 1.38 2.46
CA LYS A 4 14.64 0.18 3.21
C LYS A 4 13.50 -0.55 3.95
N ILE A 5 12.35 -0.69 3.30
CA ILE A 5 11.20 -1.42 3.85
C ILE A 5 11.60 -2.89 4.07
N ALA A 6 11.37 -3.39 5.28
CA ALA A 6 11.81 -4.71 5.67
C ALA A 6 11.07 -5.84 4.91
N GLY A 7 11.81 -6.88 4.52
CA GLY A 7 11.26 -8.10 3.92
C GLY A 7 10.75 -7.96 2.48
N VAL A 8 11.05 -6.86 1.79
CA VAL A 8 10.66 -6.67 0.38
C VAL A 8 11.73 -5.95 -0.42
N ARG A 9 11.86 -6.31 -1.70
CA ARG A 9 12.64 -5.58 -2.70
C ARG A 9 11.76 -5.20 -3.89
N PHE A 10 12.00 -4.01 -4.42
CA PHE A 10 11.28 -3.44 -5.55
C PHE A 10 12.19 -3.49 -6.78
N VAL A 11 11.75 -4.14 -7.86
CA VAL A 11 12.53 -4.30 -9.09
C VAL A 11 11.76 -3.65 -10.25
N PRO A 12 12.32 -2.66 -10.96
CA PRO A 12 11.64 -2.06 -12.11
C PRO A 12 11.48 -3.10 -13.22
N VAL A 13 10.33 -3.08 -13.90
CA VAL A 13 10.04 -3.97 -15.03
C VAL A 13 9.38 -3.20 -16.17
N ARG A 14 9.55 -3.72 -17.38
CA ARG A 14 8.75 -3.35 -18.56
C ARG A 14 8.05 -4.61 -19.07
N PHE A 15 6.78 -4.50 -19.39
CA PHE A 15 6.01 -5.62 -19.91
C PHE A 15 4.81 -5.12 -20.71
N THR A 16 4.35 -5.95 -21.65
CA THR A 16 3.15 -5.69 -22.45
C THR A 16 2.04 -6.65 -21.99
N PRO A 17 0.97 -6.17 -21.33
CA PRO A 17 -0.15 -7.02 -20.91
C PRO A 17 -0.81 -7.71 -22.09
N LYS A 18 -1.11 -9.01 -21.95
CA LYS A 18 -1.81 -9.80 -22.98
C LYS A 18 -3.34 -9.67 -22.92
N SER A 19 -3.87 -9.12 -21.83
CA SER A 19 -5.31 -9.00 -21.57
C SER A 19 -5.63 -7.89 -20.56
N SER A 20 -6.89 -7.44 -20.52
CA SER A 20 -7.41 -6.45 -19.57
C SER A 20 -6.84 -5.04 -19.76
N VAL A 21 -6.71 -4.27 -18.68
CA VAL A 21 -6.26 -2.87 -18.68
C VAL A 21 -4.88 -2.77 -19.35
N PHE A 22 -4.72 -1.80 -20.26
CA PHE A 22 -3.51 -1.59 -21.06
C PHE A 22 -3.09 -2.79 -21.93
N LYS A 23 -4.05 -3.60 -22.39
CA LYS A 23 -3.78 -4.72 -23.31
C LYS A 23 -3.04 -4.22 -24.56
N ASN A 24 -1.94 -4.92 -24.91
CA ASN A 24 -1.06 -4.61 -26.04
C ASN A 24 -0.29 -3.28 -25.93
N GLU A 25 -0.29 -2.62 -24.76
CA GLU A 25 0.48 -1.40 -24.51
C GLU A 25 1.73 -1.71 -23.67
N GLU A 26 2.90 -1.17 -24.03
CA GLU A 26 4.09 -1.32 -23.18
C GLU A 26 3.90 -0.53 -21.87
N CYS A 27 3.95 -1.24 -20.75
CA CYS A 27 3.81 -0.68 -19.42
C CYS A 27 5.13 -0.71 -18.66
N GLY A 28 5.46 0.40 -18.01
CA GLY A 28 6.45 0.43 -16.93
C GLY A 28 5.79 0.02 -15.61
N GLY A 29 6.48 -0.79 -14.82
CA GLY A 29 5.97 -1.25 -13.53
C GLY A 29 7.05 -1.60 -12.54
N VAL A 30 6.61 -2.14 -11.41
CA VAL A 30 7.50 -2.62 -10.34
C VAL A 30 7.06 -4.02 -9.94
N ASN A 31 8.00 -4.96 -9.99
CA ASN A 31 7.82 -6.28 -9.40
C ASN A 31 8.26 -6.25 -7.94
N PHE A 32 7.48 -6.89 -7.07
CA PHE A 32 7.73 -6.97 -5.64
C PHE A 32 8.23 -8.37 -5.28
N ILE A 33 9.45 -8.45 -4.76
CA ILE A 33 10.03 -9.70 -4.27
C ILE A 33 9.99 -9.66 -2.75
N VAL A 34 9.19 -10.53 -2.14
CA VAL A 34 9.20 -10.73 -0.69
C VAL A 34 10.46 -11.51 -0.35
N THR A 35 11.40 -10.86 0.34
CA THR A 35 12.69 -11.45 0.72
C THR A 35 12.66 -12.10 2.09
N ASP A 36 11.75 -11.66 2.96
CA ASP A 36 11.53 -12.23 4.29
C ASP A 36 10.06 -12.08 4.69
N ARG A 37 9.34 -13.19 4.72
CA ARG A 37 7.89 -13.21 4.99
C ARG A 37 7.54 -12.82 6.42
N ALA A 38 8.41 -13.09 7.39
CA ALA A 38 8.18 -12.79 8.80
C ALA A 38 8.34 -11.30 9.10
N ARG A 39 9.25 -10.64 8.39
CA ARG A 39 9.50 -9.19 8.52
C ARG A 39 8.63 -8.34 7.60
N PHE A 40 8.13 -8.91 6.51
CA PHE A 40 7.31 -8.17 5.55
C PHE A 40 5.99 -7.69 6.17
N ARG A 41 5.72 -6.39 6.02
CA ARG A 41 4.48 -5.73 6.44
C ARG A 41 3.73 -5.23 5.20
N PRO A 42 2.80 -6.03 4.63
CA PRO A 42 2.14 -5.71 3.35
C PRO A 42 1.40 -4.37 3.34
N LEU A 43 0.71 -4.04 4.44
CA LEU A 43 -0.05 -2.79 4.55
C LEU A 43 0.87 -1.56 4.54
N GLN A 44 2.00 -1.61 5.25
CA GLN A 44 3.00 -0.55 5.20
C GLN A 44 3.56 -0.38 3.79
N ALA A 45 3.91 -1.48 3.13
CA ALA A 45 4.39 -1.44 1.74
C ALA A 45 3.33 -0.86 0.78
N GLY A 46 2.05 -1.20 0.96
CA GLY A 46 0.95 -0.65 0.18
C GLY A 46 0.81 0.87 0.32
N ILE A 47 0.89 1.41 1.54
CA ILE A 47 0.86 2.86 1.78
C ILE A 47 2.10 3.55 1.20
N GLU A 48 3.28 2.96 1.36
CA GLU A 48 4.52 3.47 0.77
C GLU A 48 4.40 3.59 -0.76
N ILE A 49 3.81 2.58 -1.42
CA ILE A 49 3.56 2.59 -2.86
C ILE A 49 2.52 3.67 -3.22
N ALA A 50 1.40 3.74 -2.50
CA ALA A 50 0.34 4.71 -2.77
C ALA A 50 0.86 6.16 -2.66
N VAL A 51 1.62 6.47 -1.61
CA VAL A 51 2.25 7.79 -1.43
C VAL A 51 3.29 8.06 -2.51
N ALA A 52 4.10 7.06 -2.88
CA ALA A 52 5.08 7.22 -3.96
C ALA A 52 4.40 7.53 -5.31
N ILE A 53 3.34 6.79 -5.68
CA ILE A 53 2.57 7.04 -6.89
C ILE A 53 1.93 8.44 -6.84
N ARG A 54 1.37 8.84 -5.70
CA ARG A 54 0.81 10.19 -5.52
C ARG A 54 1.82 11.29 -5.78
N ARG A 55 3.06 11.12 -5.29
CA ARG A 55 4.14 12.09 -5.43
C ARG A 55 4.68 12.15 -6.85
N LEU A 56 4.83 11.01 -7.50
CA LEU A 56 5.40 10.91 -8.85
C LEU A 56 4.41 11.29 -9.96
N TYR A 57 3.13 10.95 -9.78
CA TYR A 57 2.10 11.09 -10.81
C TYR A 57 0.85 11.81 -10.27
N PRO A 58 0.99 13.04 -9.76
CA PRO A 58 -0.08 13.74 -9.05
C PRO A 58 -1.31 14.05 -9.91
N ALA A 59 -1.13 14.23 -11.23
CA ALA A 59 -2.20 14.56 -12.16
C ALA A 59 -2.83 13.31 -12.81
N GLN A 60 -2.05 12.25 -12.96
CA GLN A 60 -2.46 11.04 -13.69
C GLN A 60 -3.11 10.00 -12.77
N TRP A 61 -2.69 9.94 -11.50
CA TRP A 61 -3.23 8.95 -10.58
C TRP A 61 -4.60 9.38 -10.06
N LYS A 62 -5.63 8.60 -10.42
CA LYS A 62 -7.00 8.73 -9.91
C LYS A 62 -7.07 8.25 -8.46
N VAL A 63 -6.49 9.02 -7.54
CA VAL A 63 -6.40 8.69 -6.12
C VAL A 63 -7.77 8.44 -5.48
N ASP A 64 -8.84 9.06 -5.99
CA ASP A 64 -10.21 8.83 -5.50
C ASP A 64 -10.70 7.40 -5.68
N ASP A 65 -10.29 6.72 -6.76
CA ASP A 65 -10.66 5.33 -7.02
C ASP A 65 -10.09 4.38 -5.96
N TYR A 66 -9.00 4.79 -5.27
CA TYR A 66 -8.39 4.04 -4.18
C TYR A 66 -9.33 3.87 -2.98
N ALA A 67 -10.29 4.80 -2.79
CA ALA A 67 -11.25 4.77 -1.70
C ALA A 67 -12.10 3.50 -1.69
N ARG A 68 -12.40 2.94 -2.87
CA ARG A 68 -13.29 1.79 -3.06
C ARG A 68 -12.87 0.57 -2.24
N LEU A 69 -11.56 0.34 -2.13
CA LEU A 69 -11.01 -0.79 -1.37
C LEU A 69 -10.39 -0.35 -0.03
N LEU A 70 -9.93 0.89 0.06
CA LEU A 70 -9.34 1.41 1.29
C LEU A 70 -10.37 1.58 2.42
N ALA A 71 -11.60 2.00 2.07
CA ALA A 71 -12.71 2.22 3.00
C ALA A 71 -12.37 3.05 4.25
N ASN A 72 -11.41 3.97 4.13
CA ASN A 72 -10.94 4.83 5.21
C ASN A 72 -10.68 6.25 4.69
N ALA A 73 -11.61 7.17 4.98
CA ALA A 73 -11.58 8.54 4.48
C ALA A 73 -10.38 9.35 5.02
N GLU A 74 -10.00 9.13 6.29
CA GLU A 74 -8.89 9.82 6.92
C GLU A 74 -7.55 9.44 6.27
N THR A 75 -7.36 8.14 6.01
CA THR A 75 -6.20 7.61 5.29
C THR A 75 -6.17 8.13 3.86
N LEU A 76 -7.31 8.12 3.17
CA LEU A 76 -7.41 8.64 1.81
C LEU A 76 -6.99 10.11 1.76
N ALA A 77 -7.46 10.93 2.70
CA ALA A 77 -7.09 12.34 2.79
C ALA A 77 -5.58 12.51 3.02
N ALA A 78 -4.98 11.69 3.89
CA ALA A 78 -3.54 11.74 4.15
C ALA A 78 -2.71 11.29 2.92
N VAL A 79 -3.15 10.24 2.21
CA VAL A 79 -2.56 9.82 0.94
C VAL A 79 -2.69 10.91 -0.11
N LYS A 80 -3.84 11.60 -0.22
CA LYS A 80 -4.06 12.71 -1.16
C LYS A 80 -3.11 13.89 -0.93
N ARG A 81 -2.77 14.17 0.33
CA ARG A 81 -1.75 15.17 0.70
C ARG A 81 -0.31 14.67 0.53
N ALA A 82 -0.14 13.38 0.25
CA ALA A 82 1.14 12.71 0.21
C ALA A 82 1.91 12.83 1.53
N ASP A 83 1.19 12.74 2.65
CA ASP A 83 1.77 12.69 4.00
C ASP A 83 2.77 11.51 4.11
N GLU A 84 3.72 11.60 5.03
CA GLU A 84 4.70 10.51 5.23
C GLU A 84 3.99 9.19 5.62
N PRO A 85 4.37 8.05 5.01
CA PRO A 85 3.73 6.75 5.27
C PRO A 85 3.65 6.39 6.75
N GLU A 86 4.69 6.64 7.53
CA GLU A 86 4.70 6.36 8.97
C GLU A 86 3.64 7.17 9.73
N THR A 87 3.37 8.40 9.30
CA THR A 87 2.31 9.24 9.88
C THR A 87 0.95 8.65 9.58
N ILE A 88 0.71 8.21 8.34
CA ILE A 88 -0.53 7.58 7.93
C ILE A 88 -0.78 6.30 8.74
N MET A 89 0.25 5.47 8.92
CA MET A 89 0.16 4.23 9.71
C MET A 89 -0.20 4.50 11.19
N ARG A 90 0.27 5.62 11.75
CA ARG A 90 -0.04 6.00 13.15
C ARG A 90 -1.50 6.35 13.36
N LEU A 91 -2.21 6.83 12.34
CA LEU A 91 -3.66 7.15 12.42
C LEU A 91 -4.49 5.95 12.86
N TRP A 92 -4.01 4.73 12.62
CA TRP A 92 -4.74 3.51 12.93
C TRP A 92 -4.37 2.91 14.28
N ALA A 93 -3.35 3.41 14.97
CA ALA A 93 -2.76 2.75 16.12
C ALA A 93 -3.80 2.45 17.22
N ASP A 94 -4.62 3.45 17.55
CA ASP A 94 -5.62 3.35 18.61
C ASP A 94 -6.76 2.40 18.22
N LYS A 95 -7.37 2.61 17.05
CA LYS A 95 -8.45 1.76 16.53
C LYS A 95 -7.99 0.31 16.32
N LEU A 96 -6.74 0.09 15.93
CA LEU A 96 -6.17 -1.24 15.80
C LEU A 96 -5.95 -1.91 17.16
N SER A 97 -5.56 -1.13 18.18
CA SER A 97 -5.45 -1.59 19.57
C SER A 97 -6.82 -2.01 20.11
N GLU A 98 -7.85 -1.19 19.88
CA GLU A 98 -9.24 -1.51 20.22
C GLU A 98 -9.72 -2.78 19.51
N PHE A 99 -9.52 -2.88 18.20
CA PHE A 99 -9.90 -4.05 17.43
C PHE A 99 -9.20 -5.33 17.92
N ARG A 100 -7.91 -5.25 18.27
CA ARG A 100 -7.16 -6.37 18.85
C ARG A 100 -7.74 -6.82 20.20
N ARG A 101 -8.18 -5.88 21.05
CA ARG A 101 -8.87 -6.19 22.31
C ARG A 101 -10.24 -6.81 22.08
N ALA A 102 -11.02 -6.27 21.13
CA ALA A 102 -12.34 -6.80 20.82
C ALA A 102 -12.26 -8.23 20.26
N ARG A 103 -11.34 -8.46 19.30
CA ARG A 103 -11.22 -9.76 18.63
C ARG A 103 -10.69 -10.87 19.55
N SER A 104 -9.93 -10.55 20.60
CA SER A 104 -9.31 -11.57 21.46
C SER A 104 -10.35 -12.48 22.14
N ARG A 105 -11.57 -11.98 22.33
CA ARG A 105 -12.69 -12.72 22.93
C ARG A 105 -13.28 -13.81 22.04
N VAL A 106 -12.97 -13.78 20.74
CA VAL A 106 -13.59 -14.67 19.73
C VAL A 106 -12.56 -15.47 18.93
N LEU A 107 -11.29 -15.47 19.34
CA LEU A 107 -10.24 -16.25 18.67
C LEU A 107 -10.37 -17.74 18.99
N LEU A 108 -10.49 -18.56 17.95
CA LEU A 108 -10.48 -20.02 18.06
C LEU A 108 -9.06 -20.61 18.04
N TYR A 109 -8.08 -19.82 17.57
CA TYR A 109 -6.70 -20.23 17.41
C TYR A 109 -5.77 -19.18 18.01
N ARG A 110 -4.60 -19.65 18.48
CA ARG A 110 -3.52 -18.79 18.97
C ARG A 110 -2.74 -18.17 17.82
#